data_AF-A0AA41XGM1-F1
#
_entry.id   AF-A0AA41XGM1-F1
#
_cell.length_a   1.000
_cell.length_b   1.000
_cell.length_c   1.000
_cell.angle_alpha   90.00
_cell.angle_beta   90.00
_cell.angle_gamma   90.00
#
_symmetry.space_group_name_H-M   'P 1'
#
loop_
_entity.id
_entity.type
_entity.pdbx_description
1 polymer ?
#
loop_
_entity_poly.entity_id
_entity_poly.type
_entity_poly.pdbx_seq_one_letter_code
_entity_poly.pdbx_strand_id
1 'polypeptide(L)'
;MTFLRWWFRGVGLVNIVLGLMWLPFLNAPRLELSVPGWDAPIGGTAYRGFLDFTMLFGLDLLILGAFLIVASFRPGQHRILAWLAIVLSIVRGVLDDIYMIAAGYPLAGMLVFIGLHLAIIVTGPLALRTARRAAERDARAVAAHAASRAPERATAPATEVSA
;
A
#
# COMPACT_ATOMS: atom_id res chain seq x y z
N MET A 1 -15.12 -10.54 -0.40
CA MET A 1 -13.67 -10.25 -0.28
C MET A 1 -13.49 -9.02 0.59
N THR A 2 -12.53 -8.99 1.52
CA THR A 2 -12.34 -7.84 2.42
C THR A 2 -11.75 -6.64 1.66
N PHE A 3 -12.24 -5.43 1.94
CA PHE A 3 -11.78 -4.19 1.29
C PHE A 3 -10.26 -4.01 1.38
N LEU A 4 -9.65 -4.32 2.54
CA LEU A 4 -8.20 -4.26 2.74
C LEU A 4 -7.41 -5.17 1.79
N ARG A 5 -7.92 -6.36 1.45
CA ARG A 5 -7.27 -7.24 0.46
C ARG A 5 -7.18 -6.59 -0.91
N TRP A 6 -8.27 -5.97 -1.36
CA TRP A 6 -8.31 -5.28 -2.64
C TRP A 6 -7.46 -4.01 -2.62
N TRP A 7 -7.44 -3.30 -1.50
CA TRP A 7 -6.57 -2.15 -1.31
C TRP A 7 -5.09 -2.52 -1.47
N PHE A 8 -4.63 -3.59 -0.80
CA PHE A 8 -3.27 -4.12 -0.98
C PHE A 8 -2.94 -4.45 -2.45
N ARG A 9 -3.89 -5.06 -3.17
CA ARG A 9 -3.71 -5.42 -4.58
C ARG A 9 -3.65 -4.21 -5.49
N GLY A 10 -4.58 -3.28 -5.33
CA GLY A 10 -4.65 -2.07 -6.15
C GLY A 10 -3.42 -1.21 -5.96
N VAL A 11 -3.07 -0.88 -4.71
CA VAL A 11 -1.88 -0.09 -4.40
C VAL A 11 -0.60 -0.83 -4.79
N GLY A 12 -0.54 -2.14 -4.56
CA GLY A 12 0.60 -2.97 -4.96
C GLY A 12 0.82 -2.96 -6.48
N LEU A 13 -0.24 -3.13 -7.26
CA LEU A 13 -0.18 -3.10 -8.73
C LEU A 13 0.24 -1.72 -9.25
N VAL A 14 -0.32 -0.64 -8.69
CA VAL A 14 0.08 0.73 -9.04
C VAL A 14 1.57 0.94 -8.79
N ASN A 15 2.09 0.51 -7.64
CA ASN A 15 3.52 0.62 -7.32
C ASN A 15 4.38 -0.22 -8.27
N ILE A 16 3.95 -1.43 -8.63
CA ILE A 16 4.66 -2.25 -9.62
C ILE A 16 4.72 -1.55 -10.98
N VAL A 17 3.58 -1.05 -11.48
CA VAL A 17 3.52 -0.38 -12.78
C VAL A 17 4.40 0.87 -12.77
N LEU A 18 4.27 1.73 -11.76
CA LEU A 18 5.11 2.92 -11.64
C LEU A 18 6.60 2.57 -11.52
N GLY A 19 6.95 1.57 -10.72
CA GLY A 19 8.32 1.09 -10.57
C GLY A 19 8.94 0.61 -11.89
N LEU A 20 8.18 -0.14 -12.70
CA LEU A 20 8.62 -0.58 -14.01
C LEU A 20 8.89 0.60 -14.95
N MET A 21 8.05 1.64 -14.93
CA MET A 21 8.23 2.80 -15.81
C MET A 21 9.55 3.54 -15.56
N TRP A 22 10.13 3.42 -14.35
CA TRP A 22 11.41 4.04 -13.99
C TRP A 22 12.64 3.22 -14.38
N LEU A 23 12.48 2.02 -14.95
CA LEU A 23 13.62 1.26 -15.48
C LEU A 23 14.30 2.04 -16.62
N PRO A 24 15.65 2.06 -16.72
CA PRO A 24 16.36 2.95 -17.64
C PRO A 24 15.89 2.85 -19.10
N PHE A 25 15.59 1.65 -19.58
CA PHE A 25 15.13 1.42 -20.96
C PHE A 25 13.71 1.93 -21.25
N LEU A 26 12.86 2.08 -20.22
CA LEU A 26 11.53 2.70 -20.33
C LEU A 26 11.56 4.20 -19.99
N ASN A 27 12.48 4.61 -19.11
CA ASN A 27 12.57 5.96 -18.63
C ASN A 27 13.34 6.90 -19.58
N ALA A 28 14.42 6.41 -20.19
CA ALA A 28 15.24 7.19 -21.11
C ALA A 28 14.46 7.84 -22.27
N PRO A 29 13.56 7.13 -22.98
CA PRO A 29 12.81 7.73 -24.09
C PRO A 29 11.80 8.81 -23.68
N ARG A 30 11.44 8.88 -22.39
CA ARG A 30 10.42 9.79 -21.84
C ARG A 30 11.01 10.90 -20.96
N LEU A 31 12.34 11.07 -20.98
CA LEU A 31 13.02 11.95 -20.06
C LEU A 31 12.60 13.41 -20.25
N GLU A 32 12.48 13.87 -21.49
CA GLU A 32 12.00 15.22 -21.84
C GLU A 32 10.55 15.46 -21.41
N LEU A 33 9.71 14.41 -21.39
CA LEU A 33 8.34 14.51 -20.88
C LEU A 33 8.30 14.64 -19.35
N SER A 34 9.28 14.04 -18.68
CA SER A 34 9.37 13.97 -17.21
C SER A 34 10.06 15.20 -16.63
N VAL A 35 11.05 15.73 -17.37
CA VAL A 35 11.84 16.91 -17.02
C VAL A 35 11.97 17.78 -18.27
N PRO A 36 10.98 18.63 -18.57
CA PRO A 36 11.04 19.51 -19.74
C PRO A 36 12.22 20.47 -19.66
N GLY A 37 12.94 20.63 -20.78
CA GLY A 37 14.15 21.43 -20.84
C GLY A 37 15.40 20.71 -20.33
N TRP A 38 15.42 19.37 -20.42
CA TRP A 38 16.59 18.58 -20.06
C TRP A 38 17.77 18.93 -20.98
N ASP A 39 18.84 19.48 -20.40
CA ASP A 39 19.99 20.01 -21.14
C ASP A 39 21.23 19.11 -21.09
N ALA A 40 21.23 18.07 -20.25
CA ALA A 40 22.40 17.21 -20.12
C ALA A 40 22.58 16.32 -21.37
N PRO A 41 23.80 16.21 -21.92
CA PRO A 41 24.07 15.40 -23.09
C PRO A 41 23.64 13.94 -22.89
N ILE A 42 22.98 13.37 -23.91
CA ILE A 42 22.62 11.94 -23.93
C ILE A 42 23.88 11.11 -23.73
N GLY A 43 23.85 10.21 -22.75
CA GLY A 43 24.97 9.35 -22.40
C GLY A 43 26.06 10.02 -21.55
N GLY A 44 25.93 11.31 -21.22
CA GLY A 44 26.80 12.02 -20.26
C GLY A 44 26.55 11.60 -18.81
N THR A 45 27.42 12.04 -17.89
CA THR A 45 27.36 11.66 -16.47
C THR A 45 26.05 12.07 -15.79
N ALA A 46 25.56 13.29 -16.02
CA ALA A 46 24.30 13.75 -15.44
C ALA A 46 23.09 12.96 -15.97
N TYR A 47 23.08 12.63 -17.28
CA TYR A 47 22.07 11.78 -17.90
C TYR A 47 22.02 10.38 -17.27
N ARG A 48 23.18 9.72 -17.15
CA ARG A 48 23.26 8.40 -16.51
C ARG A 48 22.90 8.46 -15.03
N GLY A 49 23.41 9.46 -14.31
CA GLY A 49 23.14 9.64 -12.88
C GLY A 49 21.65 9.83 -12.57
N PHE A 50 20.93 10.59 -13.39
CA PHE A 50 19.48 10.74 -13.23
C PHE A 50 18.71 9.44 -13.53
N LEU A 51 19.11 8.70 -14.57
CA LEU A 51 18.53 7.39 -14.86
C LEU A 51 18.80 6.37 -13.75
N ASP A 52 20.00 6.35 -13.18
CA ASP A 52 20.36 5.45 -12.09
C ASP A 52 19.61 5.80 -10.79
N PHE A 53 19.49 7.10 -10.49
CA PHE A 53 18.71 7.61 -9.36
C PHE A 53 17.22 7.22 -9.49
N THR A 54 16.62 7.50 -10.65
CA THR A 54 15.22 7.17 -10.89
C THR A 54 14.98 5.66 -10.95
N MET A 55 15.94 4.88 -11.46
CA MET A 55 15.91 3.42 -11.39
C MET A 55 15.86 2.95 -9.94
N LEU A 56 16.71 3.48 -9.06
CA LEU A 56 16.70 3.12 -7.63
C LEU A 56 15.32 3.42 -7.01
N PHE A 57 14.76 4.60 -7.30
CA PHE A 57 13.39 4.94 -6.90
C PHE A 57 12.36 3.93 -7.45
N GLY A 58 12.52 3.50 -8.70
CA GLY A 58 11.69 2.47 -9.32
C GLY A 58 11.78 1.11 -8.61
N LEU A 59 12.98 0.69 -8.23
CA LEU A 59 13.22 -0.56 -7.50
C LEU A 59 12.53 -0.55 -6.13
N ASP A 60 12.56 0.57 -5.39
CA ASP A 60 11.81 0.72 -4.14
C ASP A 60 10.31 0.50 -4.35
N LEU A 61 9.74 1.06 -5.43
CA LEU A 61 8.32 0.90 -5.76
C LEU A 61 8.00 -0.55 -6.13
N LEU A 62 8.86 -1.22 -6.91
CA LEU A 62 8.69 -2.64 -7.24
C LEU A 62 8.69 -3.51 -5.99
N ILE A 63 9.63 -3.28 -5.08
CA ILE A 63 9.75 -4.00 -3.82
C ILE A 63 8.50 -3.77 -2.98
N LEU A 64 8.13 -2.51 -2.72
CA LEU A 64 6.92 -2.18 -1.96
C LEU A 64 5.69 -2.83 -2.58
N GLY A 65 5.53 -2.69 -3.90
CA GLY A 65 4.42 -3.26 -4.65
C GLY A 65 4.33 -4.78 -4.50
N ALA A 66 5.45 -5.50 -4.65
CA ALA A 66 5.53 -6.94 -4.45
C ALA A 66 5.14 -7.35 -3.03
N PHE A 67 5.66 -6.66 -2.01
CA PHE A 67 5.29 -6.91 -0.61
C PHE A 67 3.81 -6.66 -0.36
N LEU A 68 3.20 -5.63 -0.96
CA LEU A 68 1.76 -5.37 -0.85
C LEU A 68 0.93 -6.47 -1.54
N ILE A 69 1.35 -6.96 -2.71
CA ILE A 69 0.68 -8.09 -3.40
C ILE A 69 0.74 -9.36 -2.53
N VAL A 70 1.91 -9.69 -1.98
CA VAL A 70 2.08 -10.85 -1.08
C VAL A 70 1.27 -10.68 0.20
N ALA A 71 1.29 -9.48 0.80
CA ALA A 71 0.50 -9.18 1.98
C ALA A 71 -1.01 -9.30 1.75
N SER A 72 -1.48 -9.16 0.49
CA SER A 72 -2.89 -9.33 0.14
C SER A 72 -3.44 -10.75 0.39
N PHE A 73 -2.58 -11.76 0.54
CA PHE A 73 -3.01 -13.12 0.92
C PHE A 73 -3.38 -13.23 2.40
N ARG A 74 -2.76 -12.42 3.28
CA ARG A 74 -3.03 -12.37 4.72
C ARG A 74 -3.06 -10.93 5.23
N PRO A 75 -3.96 -10.07 4.71
CA PRO A 75 -3.90 -8.62 4.91
C PRO A 75 -4.05 -8.21 6.38
N GLY A 76 -4.70 -9.04 7.21
CA GLY A 76 -4.85 -8.80 8.64
C GLY A 76 -3.53 -8.85 9.42
N GLN A 77 -2.56 -9.67 8.99
CA GLN A 77 -1.26 -9.81 9.64
C GLN A 77 -0.26 -8.73 9.21
N HIS A 78 -0.53 -8.05 8.09
CA HIS A 78 0.40 -7.12 7.45
C HIS A 78 -0.09 -5.66 7.47
N ARG A 79 -0.93 -5.29 8.44
CA ARG A 79 -1.50 -3.92 8.54
C ARG A 79 -0.43 -2.82 8.57
N ILE A 80 0.76 -3.13 9.09
CA ILE A 80 1.88 -2.20 9.12
C ILE A 80 2.33 -1.77 7.72
N LEU A 81 2.22 -2.64 6.71
CA LEU A 81 2.57 -2.31 5.34
C LEU A 81 1.57 -1.32 4.71
N ALA A 82 0.31 -1.33 5.14
CA ALA A 82 -0.65 -0.31 4.72
C ALA A 82 -0.28 1.05 5.32
N TRP A 83 0.11 1.10 6.60
CA TRP A 83 0.60 2.34 7.21
C TRP A 83 1.89 2.84 6.57
N LEU A 84 2.83 1.94 6.26
CA LEU A 84 4.04 2.29 5.53
C LEU A 84 3.71 2.93 4.18
N ALA A 85 2.82 2.33 3.38
CA ALA A 85 2.40 2.88 2.10
C ALA A 85 1.68 4.24 2.23
N ILE A 86 0.89 4.44 3.29
CA ILE A 86 0.26 5.74 3.60
C ILE A 86 1.33 6.79 3.93
N VAL A 87 2.26 6.48 4.83
CA VAL A 87 3.34 7.41 5.23
C VAL A 87 4.23 7.75 4.04
N LEU A 88 4.61 6.76 3.22
CA LEU A 88 5.36 7.00 1.99
C LEU A 88 4.57 7.90 1.01
N SER A 89 3.26 7.71 0.89
CA SER A 89 2.41 8.59 0.06
C SER A 89 2.33 10.02 0.58
N ILE A 90 2.44 10.24 1.89
CA ILE A 90 2.53 11.59 2.46
C ILE A 90 3.89 12.19 2.14
N VAL A 91 4.98 11.51 2.50
CA VAL A 91 6.33 12.07 2.44
C VAL A 91 6.87 12.12 1.01
N ARG A 92 6.96 10.97 0.35
CA ARG A 92 7.50 10.83 -1.01
C ARG A 92 6.48 11.10 -2.10
N GLY A 93 5.19 11.17 -1.75
CA GLY A 93 4.15 11.54 -2.68
C GLY A 93 3.84 13.02 -2.58
N VAL A 94 3.01 13.39 -1.61
CA VAL A 94 2.49 14.76 -1.51
C VAL A 94 3.57 15.81 -1.22
N LEU A 95 4.44 15.59 -0.22
CA LEU A 95 5.44 16.60 0.15
C LEU A 95 6.53 16.76 -0.93
N ASP A 96 6.96 15.65 -1.54
CA ASP A 96 7.90 15.67 -2.66
C ASP A 96 7.31 16.37 -3.88
N ASP A 97 6.07 16.05 -4.28
CA ASP A 97 5.39 16.71 -5.40
C ASP A 97 5.23 18.23 -5.17
N ILE A 98 4.92 18.66 -3.95
CA ILE A 98 4.85 20.09 -3.58
C ILE A 98 6.24 20.74 -3.73
N TYR A 99 7.29 20.08 -3.25
CA TYR A 99 8.65 20.54 -3.42
C TYR A 99 9.03 20.65 -4.90
N MET A 100 8.71 19.65 -5.72
CA MET A 100 8.98 19.66 -7.16
C MET A 100 8.25 20.81 -7.87
N ILE A 101 6.98 21.08 -7.52
CA ILE A 101 6.25 22.25 -8.02
C ILE A 101 7.01 23.54 -7.67
N ALA A 102 7.45 23.68 -6.41
CA ALA A 102 8.20 24.85 -5.97
C ALA A 102 9.57 24.99 -6.67
N ALA A 103 10.17 23.87 -7.06
CA ALA A 103 11.42 23.81 -7.82
C ALA A 103 11.25 24.02 -9.34
N GLY A 104 10.01 24.25 -9.82
CA GLY A 104 9.73 24.58 -11.22
C GLY A 104 9.35 23.39 -12.11
N TYR A 105 9.08 22.21 -11.55
CA TYR A 105 8.62 21.06 -12.33
C TYR A 105 7.16 21.23 -12.82
N PRO A 106 6.74 20.48 -13.86
CA PRO A 106 5.43 20.65 -14.48
C PRO A 106 4.25 20.44 -13.52
N LEU A 107 3.50 21.51 -13.23
CA LEU A 107 2.38 21.53 -12.28
C LEU A 107 1.34 20.44 -12.56
N ALA A 108 0.93 20.27 -13.82
CA ALA A 108 -0.13 19.33 -14.18
C ALA A 108 0.24 17.87 -13.85
N GLY A 109 1.49 17.47 -14.10
CA GLY A 109 1.99 16.15 -13.76
C GLY A 109 1.99 15.92 -12.25
N MET A 110 2.51 16.88 -11.50
CA MET A 110 2.57 16.81 -10.03
C MET A 110 1.18 16.75 -9.39
N LEU A 111 0.20 17.51 -9.89
CA LEU A 111 -1.18 17.44 -9.38
C LEU A 111 -1.85 16.08 -9.61
N VAL A 112 -1.56 15.40 -10.73
CA VAL A 112 -2.06 14.04 -10.99
C VAL A 112 -1.50 13.05 -9.95
N PHE A 113 -0.20 13.13 -9.66
CA PHE A 113 0.43 12.27 -8.64
C PHE A 113 -0.04 12.59 -7.23
N ILE A 114 -0.17 13.87 -6.86
CA ILE A 114 -0.79 14.27 -5.59
C ILE A 114 -2.18 13.65 -5.46
N GLY A 115 -3.00 13.71 -6.51
CA GLY A 115 -4.33 13.08 -6.51
C GLY A 115 -4.28 11.58 -6.24
N LEU A 116 -3.36 10.86 -6.88
CA LEU A 116 -3.12 9.43 -6.63
C LEU A 116 -2.72 9.19 -5.16
N HIS A 117 -1.78 9.97 -4.62
CA HIS A 117 -1.32 9.83 -3.25
C HIS A 117 -2.42 10.13 -2.23
N LEU A 118 -3.21 11.18 -2.44
CA LEU A 118 -4.38 11.49 -1.61
C LEU A 118 -5.39 10.34 -1.62
N ALA A 119 -5.61 9.69 -2.77
CA ALA A 119 -6.47 8.51 -2.84
C ALA A 119 -5.92 7.37 -1.96
N ILE A 120 -4.62 7.10 -1.97
CA ILE A 120 -3.98 6.09 -1.10
C ILE A 120 -4.12 6.48 0.38
N ILE A 121 -3.82 7.74 0.72
CA ILE A 121 -3.88 8.29 2.09
C ILE A 121 -5.29 8.22 2.67
N VAL A 122 -6.32 8.50 1.87
CA VAL A 122 -7.72 8.47 2.32
C VAL A 122 -8.25 7.04 2.36
N THR A 123 -8.02 6.23 1.33
CA THR A 123 -8.59 4.89 1.25
C THR A 123 -7.91 3.89 2.19
N GLY A 124 -6.63 4.08 2.52
CA GLY A 124 -5.87 3.19 3.41
C GLY A 124 -6.46 3.08 4.82
N PRO A 125 -6.66 4.19 5.55
CA PRO A 125 -7.31 4.18 6.86
C PRO A 125 -8.74 3.63 6.81
N LEU A 126 -9.50 3.89 5.74
CA LEU A 126 -10.84 3.32 5.55
C LEU A 126 -10.79 1.79 5.40
N ALA A 127 -9.82 1.28 4.64
CA ALA A 127 -9.58 -0.15 4.47
C ALA A 127 -9.19 -0.83 5.79
N LEU A 128 -8.28 -0.20 6.55
CA LEU A 128 -7.86 -0.67 7.88
C LEU A 128 -9.02 -0.69 8.88
N ARG A 129 -9.81 0.38 8.94
CA ARG A 129 -11.00 0.47 9.82
C ARG A 129 -12.02 -0.61 9.49
N THR A 130 -12.27 -0.84 8.20
CA THR A 130 -13.23 -1.86 7.74
C THR A 130 -12.76 -3.26 8.13
N ALA A 131 -11.47 -3.57 7.93
CA ALA A 131 -10.89 -4.85 8.32
C ALA A 131 -10.92 -5.10 9.84
N ARG A 132 -10.67 -4.06 10.64
CA ARG A 132 -10.78 -4.14 12.10
C ARG A 132 -12.21 -4.46 12.55
N ARG A 133 -13.20 -3.75 12.01
CA ARG A 133 -14.63 -3.98 12.33
C ARG A 133 -15.09 -5.39 11.95
N ALA A 134 -14.61 -5.93 10.83
CA ALA A 134 -14.91 -7.30 10.44
C ALA A 134 -14.36 -8.32 11.46
N ALA A 135 -13.09 -8.18 11.85
CA ALA A 135 -12.47 -9.06 12.84
C ALA A 135 -13.18 -9.00 14.22
N GLU A 136 -13.60 -7.81 14.65
CA GLU A 136 -14.35 -7.63 15.90
C GLU A 136 -15.74 -8.31 15.85
N ARG A 137 -16.43 -8.27 14.70
CA ARG A 137 -17.72 -8.96 14.52
C ARG A 137 -17.56 -10.48 14.57
N ASP A 138 -16.55 -11.01 13.90
CA ASP A 138 -16.27 -12.45 13.89
C ASP A 138 -15.93 -12.95 15.31
N ALA A 139 -15.11 -12.22 16.06
CA ALA A 139 -14.78 -12.55 17.44
C ALA A 139 -16.02 -12.57 18.36
N ARG A 140 -16.94 -11.60 18.21
CA ARG A 140 -18.20 -11.56 18.96
C ARG A 140 -19.11 -12.73 18.61
N ALA A 141 -19.20 -13.11 17.34
CA ALA A 141 -20.01 -14.25 16.91
C ALA A 141 -19.49 -15.57 17.50
N VAL A 142 -18.16 -15.77 17.51
CA VAL A 142 -17.53 -16.94 18.15
C VAL A 142 -17.82 -16.98 19.66
N ALA A 143 -17.69 -15.83 20.35
CA ALA A 143 -17.99 -15.75 21.78
C ALA A 143 -19.46 -16.03 22.11
N ALA A 144 -20.39 -15.49 21.31
CA ALA A 144 -21.83 -15.73 21.47
C ALA A 144 -22.20 -17.21 21.28
N HIS A 145 -21.63 -17.86 20.27
CA HIS A 145 -21.82 -19.29 20.01
C HIS A 145 -21.24 -20.18 21.12
N ALA A 146 -20.09 -19.80 21.69
CA ALA A 146 -19.52 -20.48 22.84
C ALA A 146 -20.42 -20.36 24.08
N ALA A 147 -20.96 -19.15 24.34
CA ALA A 147 -21.85 -18.90 25.46
C ALA A 147 -23.17 -19.69 25.36
N SER A 148 -23.75 -19.81 24.16
CA SER A 148 -24.98 -20.59 23.96
C SER A 148 -24.81 -22.10 24.15
N ARG A 149 -23.57 -22.62 24.12
CA ARG A 149 -23.27 -24.06 24.35
C ARG A 149 -22.89 -24.40 25.79
N ALA A 150 -22.67 -23.41 26.65
CA ALA A 150 -22.30 -23.62 28.04
C ALA A 150 -23.40 -24.22 28.97
N PRO A 151 -24.72 -23.98 28.79
CA PRO A 151 -25.71 -24.40 29.78
C PRO A 151 -25.98 -25.92 29.84
N GLU A 152 -25.62 -26.69 28.81
CA GLU A 152 -26.03 -28.11 28.69
C GLU A 152 -25.12 -29.09 29.45
N ARG A 153 -23.95 -28.66 29.95
CA ARG A 153 -23.03 -29.50 30.75
C ARG A 153 -23.21 -29.42 32.26
N ALA A 154 -23.97 -28.45 32.77
CA ALA A 154 -24.10 -28.23 34.21
C ALA A 154 -25.24 -29.06 34.87
N THR A 155 -26.05 -29.77 34.09
CA THR A 155 -27.20 -30.54 34.60
C THR A 155 -27.09 -32.05 34.38
N ALA A 156 -25.89 -32.59 34.13
CA ALA A 156 -25.70 -34.04 34.23
C ALA A 156 -25.85 -34.43 35.71
N PRO A 157 -26.90 -35.18 36.11
CA PRO A 157 -27.07 -35.58 37.50
C PRO A 157 -25.85 -36.38 37.91
N ALA A 158 -25.28 -36.04 39.07
CA ALA A 158 -24.28 -36.88 39.71
C ALA A 158 -24.92 -38.25 39.92
N THR A 159 -24.59 -39.23 39.07
CA THR A 159 -24.93 -40.62 39.30
C THR A 159 -24.22 -41.02 40.59
N GLU A 160 -24.97 -41.08 41.68
CA GLU A 160 -24.57 -41.70 42.93
C GLU A 160 -24.13 -43.13 42.63
N VAL A 161 -22.82 -43.36 42.63
CA VAL A 161 -22.27 -44.71 42.67
C VAL A 161 -22.43 -45.19 44.10
N SER A 162 -23.55 -45.89 44.34
CA SER A 162 -23.74 -46.65 45.58
C SER A 162 -22.82 -47.88 45.56
N ALA A 163 -22.23 -48.13 46.73
CA ALA A 163 -21.23 -49.16 47.04
C ALA A 163 -21.71 -50.60 46.85
#